data_AF-A0A7S2F9P0-F1
#
_entry.id   AF-A0A7S2F9P0-F1
#
_cell.length_a   1.000
_cell.length_b   1.000
_cell.length_c   1.000
_cell.angle_alpha   90.00
_cell.angle_beta   90.00
_cell.angle_gamma   90.00
#
_symmetry.space_group_name_H-M   'P 1'
#
loop_
_entity.id
_entity.type
_entity.pdbx_description
1 polymer ?
#
loop_
_entity_poly.entity_id
_entity_poly.type
_entity_poly.pdbx_seq_one_letter_code
_entity_poly.pdbx_strand_id
1 'polypeptide(L)'
;DNKGLTALHIASIRGDATLVSALLAARAELEAAQTANGSTPLLAACHGPAGLPVLRLLLEAGAAGFAACKGTRTTALMLVADWQAAGEGEGGGSVAAAEAASLLLQHGADPSLVDAF
;
A
#
# COMPACT_ATOMS: atom_id res chain seq x y z
N ASP A 1 -9.33 4.14 -21.54
CA ASP A 1 -9.29 3.51 -20.21
C ASP A 1 -8.12 4.16 -19.46
N ASN A 2 -8.45 5.21 -18.69
CA ASN A 2 -7.49 6.27 -18.33
C ASN A 2 -7.22 6.27 -16.81
N LYS A 3 -7.06 5.09 -16.20
CA LYS A 3 -6.90 4.98 -14.73
C LYS A 3 -5.52 5.42 -14.22
N GLY A 4 -4.56 5.70 -15.11
CA GLY A 4 -3.21 6.12 -14.70
C GLY A 4 -2.47 5.03 -13.90
N LEU A 5 -2.85 3.77 -14.06
CA LEU A 5 -2.22 2.65 -13.37
C LEU A 5 -0.89 2.32 -14.02
N THR A 6 0.18 2.29 -13.22
CA THR A 6 1.50 1.82 -13.66
C THR A 6 1.68 0.34 -13.38
N ALA A 7 2.74 -0.24 -13.96
CA ALA A 7 3.14 -1.62 -13.70
C ALA A 7 3.29 -1.90 -12.19
N LEU A 8 3.75 -0.91 -11.41
CA LEU A 8 3.92 -1.04 -9.97
C LEU A 8 2.58 -1.17 -9.23
N HIS A 9 1.51 -0.52 -9.70
CA HIS A 9 0.17 -0.71 -9.12
C HIS A 9 -0.34 -2.12 -9.36
N ILE A 10 -0.19 -2.63 -10.57
CA ILE A 10 -0.66 -3.98 -10.94
C ILE A 10 0.10 -5.03 -10.13
N ALA A 11 1.42 -4.89 -10.02
CA ALA A 11 2.25 -5.76 -9.21
C ALA A 11 1.85 -5.70 -7.71
N SER A 12 1.54 -4.51 -7.21
CA SER A 12 1.12 -4.30 -5.82
C SER A 12 -0.25 -4.91 -5.50
N ILE A 13 -1.25 -4.73 -6.37
CA ILE A 13 -2.57 -5.36 -6.23
C ILE A 13 -2.46 -6.90 -6.25
N ARG A 14 -1.54 -7.42 -7.07
CA ARG A 14 -1.31 -8.87 -7.18
C ARG A 14 -0.51 -9.46 -6.02
N GLY A 15 0.11 -8.62 -5.18
CA GLY A 15 1.05 -9.09 -4.15
C GLY A 15 2.35 -9.67 -4.73
N ASP A 16 2.70 -9.31 -5.96
CA ASP A 16 3.83 -9.90 -6.69
C ASP A 16 5.14 -9.21 -6.35
N ALA A 17 5.70 -9.59 -5.20
CA ALA A 17 6.94 -9.06 -4.65
C ALA A 17 8.14 -9.16 -5.63
N THR A 18 8.19 -10.24 -6.42
CA THR A 18 9.25 -10.44 -7.44
C THR A 18 9.16 -9.38 -8.53
N LEU A 19 7.95 -9.15 -9.04
CA LEU A 19 7.71 -8.13 -10.07
C LEU A 19 7.99 -6.72 -9.52
N VAL A 20 7.60 -6.45 -8.28
CA VAL A 20 7.91 -5.19 -7.59
C VAL A 20 9.42 -5.01 -7.46
N SER A 21 10.16 -6.02 -6.99
CA SER A 21 11.62 -5.94 -6.89
C SER A 21 12.28 -5.67 -8.24
N ALA A 22 11.81 -6.29 -9.32
CA ALA A 22 12.31 -6.03 -10.67
C ALA A 22 12.03 -4.59 -11.13
N LEU A 23 10.85 -4.06 -10.82
CA LEU A 23 10.48 -2.68 -11.13
C LEU A 23 11.30 -1.67 -10.30
N LEU A 24 11.52 -1.96 -9.01
CA LEU A 24 12.38 -1.15 -8.14
C LEU A 24 13.83 -1.16 -8.64
N ALA A 25 14.35 -2.31 -9.06
CA ALA A 25 15.67 -2.43 -9.66
C ALA A 25 15.80 -1.61 -10.97
N ALA A 26 14.70 -1.48 -11.72
CA ALA A 26 14.61 -0.63 -12.90
C ALA A 26 14.50 0.88 -12.58
N ARG A 27 14.63 1.28 -11.31
CA ARG A 27 14.37 2.65 -10.81
C ARG A 27 12.99 3.15 -11.19
N ALA A 28 11.98 2.27 -11.20
CA ALA A 28 10.61 2.69 -11.33
C ALA A 28 10.27 3.66 -10.19
N GLU A 29 9.67 4.79 -10.53
CA GLU A 29 9.30 5.77 -9.53
C GLU A 29 8.23 5.19 -8.60
N LEU A 30 8.57 5.06 -7.31
CA LEU A 30 7.69 4.52 -6.28
C LEU A 30 6.47 5.43 -6.04
N GLU A 31 6.65 6.74 -6.19
CA GLU A 31 5.66 7.76 -5.82
C GLU A 31 5.07 8.51 -7.03
N ALA A 32 5.77 8.51 -8.18
CA ALA A 32 5.43 9.42 -9.28
C ALA A 32 4.18 9.04 -10.06
N ALA A 33 3.68 7.83 -9.85
CA ALA A 33 2.44 7.38 -10.46
C ALA A 33 1.31 7.51 -9.45
N GLN A 34 0.70 8.68 -9.37
CA GLN A 34 -0.63 8.78 -8.82
C GLN A 34 -1.62 8.41 -9.93
N THR A 35 -2.49 7.44 -9.66
CA THR A 35 -3.67 7.21 -10.53
C THR A 35 -4.49 8.50 -10.66
N ALA A 36 -5.45 8.54 -11.56
CA ALA A 36 -6.38 9.67 -11.67
C ALA A 36 -7.07 10.03 -10.34
N ASN A 37 -7.14 9.08 -9.40
CA ASN A 37 -7.75 9.23 -8.07
C ASN A 37 -6.72 9.53 -6.96
N GLY A 38 -5.44 9.73 -7.30
CA GLY A 38 -4.36 9.94 -6.34
C GLY A 38 -3.91 8.68 -5.60
N SER A 39 -4.33 7.49 -6.04
CA SER A 39 -3.85 6.23 -5.44
C SER A 39 -2.40 5.98 -5.85
N THR A 40 -1.60 5.54 -4.88
CA THR A 40 -0.18 5.18 -5.03
C THR A 40 -0.03 3.65 -5.06
N PRO A 41 1.11 3.11 -5.55
CA PRO A 41 1.36 1.67 -5.52
C PRO A 41 1.37 1.10 -4.09
N LEU A 42 1.79 1.89 -3.09
CA LEU A 42 1.74 1.49 -1.68
C LEU A 42 0.28 1.27 -1.22
N LEU A 43 -0.64 2.16 -1.58
CA LEU A 43 -2.07 1.99 -1.28
C LEU A 43 -2.69 0.78 -1.98
N ALA A 44 -2.25 0.51 -3.21
CA ALA A 44 -2.63 -0.70 -3.95
C ALA A 44 -2.20 -1.99 -3.24
N ALA A 45 -1.01 -2.01 -2.64
CA ALA A 45 -0.55 -3.14 -1.81
C ALA A 45 -1.37 -3.27 -0.52
N CYS A 46 -1.86 -2.16 0.03
CA CYS A 46 -2.74 -2.15 1.20
C CYS A 46 -4.18 -2.61 0.91
N HIS A 47 -4.55 -2.95 -0.33
CA HIS A 47 -5.91 -3.41 -0.63
C HIS A 47 -6.19 -4.85 -0.19
N GLY A 48 -5.15 -5.64 0.12
CA GLY A 48 -5.34 -6.99 0.64
C GLY A 48 -4.09 -7.56 1.29
N PRO A 49 -4.24 -8.64 2.09
CA PRO A 49 -3.13 -9.23 2.84
C PRO A 49 -2.01 -9.79 1.95
N ALA A 50 -2.32 -10.15 0.70
CA ALA A 50 -1.33 -10.59 -0.28
C ALA A 50 -0.29 -9.50 -0.62
N GLY A 51 -0.61 -8.22 -0.38
CA GLY A 51 0.29 -7.10 -0.61
C GLY A 51 1.28 -6.83 0.53
N LEU A 52 1.21 -7.54 1.66
CA LEU A 52 2.16 -7.38 2.79
C LEU A 52 3.65 -7.48 2.38
N PRO A 53 4.10 -8.51 1.63
CA PRO A 53 5.51 -8.57 1.20
C PRO A 53 5.87 -7.43 0.23
N VAL A 54 4.92 -6.96 -0.58
CA VAL A 54 5.12 -5.80 -1.46
C VAL A 54 5.24 -4.52 -0.63
N LEU A 55 4.39 -4.35 0.37
CA LEU A 55 4.42 -3.22 1.29
C LEU A 55 5.79 -3.10 1.97
N ARG A 56 6.31 -4.22 2.49
CA ARG A 56 7.67 -4.30 3.06
C ARG A 56 8.72 -3.82 2.06
N LEU A 57 8.73 -4.37 0.84
CA LEU A 57 9.69 -3.99 -0.19
C LEU A 57 9.60 -2.51 -0.60
N LEU A 58 8.39 -1.96 -0.71
CA LEU A 58 8.19 -0.55 -1.03
C LEU A 58 8.71 0.35 0.10
N LEU A 59 8.42 0.01 1.36
CA LEU A 59 8.90 0.75 2.52
C LEU A 59 10.43 0.66 2.68
N GLU A 60 11.01 -0.53 2.47
CA GLU A 60 12.47 -0.74 2.44
C GLU A 60 13.14 0.06 1.32
N ALA A 61 12.45 0.22 0.18
CA ALA A 61 12.90 1.04 -0.93
C ALA A 61 12.69 2.55 -0.70
N GLY A 62 12.17 2.96 0.46
CA GLY A 62 11.99 4.36 0.85
C GLY A 62 10.68 5.00 0.36
N ALA A 63 9.65 4.20 0.04
CA ALA A 63 8.32 4.74 -0.25
C ALA A 63 7.75 5.47 0.98
N ALA A 64 7.01 6.55 0.74
CA ALA A 64 6.37 7.30 1.80
C ALA A 64 5.23 6.46 2.43
N GLY A 65 5.38 6.10 3.70
CA GLY A 65 4.37 5.32 4.44
C GLY A 65 3.04 6.05 4.66
N PHE A 66 2.96 7.36 4.40
CA PHE A 66 1.78 8.18 4.62
C PHE A 66 0.92 8.40 3.36
N ALA A 67 1.06 7.55 2.33
CA ALA A 67 0.31 7.73 1.10
C ALA A 67 -1.22 7.77 1.34
N ALA A 68 -1.87 8.81 0.81
CA ALA A 68 -3.31 9.01 0.87
C ALA A 68 -3.90 9.10 -0.54
N CYS A 69 -5.03 8.44 -0.77
CA CYS A 69 -5.79 8.62 -2.01
C CYS A 69 -6.29 10.07 -2.06
N LYS A 70 -5.95 10.84 -3.09
CA LYS A 70 -6.46 12.21 -3.24
C LYS A 70 -7.99 12.29 -3.37
N GLY A 71 -8.63 11.24 -3.90
CA GLY A 71 -10.08 11.17 -4.12
C GLY A 71 -10.89 10.56 -2.98
N THR A 72 -10.26 9.82 -2.07
CA THR A 72 -10.92 9.20 -0.91
C THR A 72 -10.03 9.47 0.28
N ARG A 73 -10.54 10.11 1.34
CA ARG A 73 -9.81 10.48 2.58
C ARG A 73 -9.38 9.25 3.40
N THR A 74 -8.80 8.27 2.73
CA THR A 74 -8.46 6.93 3.16
C THR A 74 -6.95 6.80 3.05
N THR A 75 -6.31 6.53 4.17
CA THR A 75 -4.87 6.31 4.27
C THR A 75 -4.54 4.82 4.17
N ALA A 76 -3.27 4.50 3.90
CA ALA A 76 -2.77 3.12 3.92
C ALA A 76 -3.13 2.39 5.22
N LEU A 77 -3.06 3.09 6.36
CA LEU A 77 -3.40 2.55 7.68
C LEU A 77 -4.88 2.14 7.78
N MET A 78 -5.80 2.93 7.22
CA MET A 78 -7.23 2.58 7.20
C MET A 78 -7.52 1.35 6.33
N LEU A 79 -6.82 1.21 5.21
CA LEU A 79 -6.99 0.05 4.32
C LEU A 79 -6.49 -1.24 4.98
N VAL A 80 -5.32 -1.19 5.65
CA VAL A 80 -4.79 -2.38 6.33
C VAL A 80 -5.59 -2.75 7.58
N ALA A 81 -6.24 -1.78 8.23
CA ALA A 81 -7.18 -2.04 9.31
C ALA A 81 -8.42 -2.82 8.84
N ASP A 82 -8.85 -2.62 7.59
CA ASP A 82 -10.00 -3.29 6.99
C ASP A 82 -9.68 -4.69 6.42
N TRP A 83 -8.42 -5.14 6.46
CA TRP A 83 -8.04 -6.49 6.01
C TRP A 83 -8.83 -7.61 6.71
N GLN A 84 -9.37 -7.33 7.90
CA GLN A 84 -10.29 -8.20 8.64
C GLN A 84 -11.59 -8.51 7.88
N ALA A 85 -12.07 -7.63 7.00
CA ALA A 85 -13.35 -7.77 6.32
C ALA A 85 -13.29 -8.57 5.01
N ALA A 86 -12.10 -8.75 4.42
CA ALA A 86 -11.95 -9.32 3.09
C ALA A 86 -11.67 -10.85 3.06
N GLY A 87 -11.64 -11.53 4.21
CA GLY A 87 -11.33 -12.95 4.31
C GLY A 87 -12.45 -13.80 4.87
N GLU A 88 -13.21 -14.47 4.00
CA GLU A 88 -13.84 -15.74 4.37
C GLU A 88 -12.73 -16.77 4.61
N GLY A 89 -12.34 -16.98 5.87
CA GLY A 89 -11.42 -18.07 6.24
C GLY A 89 -10.44 -17.75 7.36
N GLU A 90 -10.77 -18.23 8.55
CA GLU A 90 -9.87 -18.80 9.57
C GLU A 90 -8.57 -18.00 9.91
N GLY A 91 -8.65 -17.14 10.92
CA GLY A 91 -7.66 -17.10 12.00
C GLY A 91 -6.28 -16.45 11.80
N GLY A 92 -5.97 -15.86 10.65
CA GLY A 92 -4.65 -15.24 10.39
C GLY A 92 -4.61 -13.72 10.16
N GLY A 93 -5.77 -13.08 9.96
CA GLY A 93 -5.86 -11.71 9.43
C GLY A 93 -5.42 -10.59 10.38
N SER A 94 -5.49 -10.78 11.70
CA SER A 94 -5.11 -9.70 12.63
C SER A 94 -3.60 -9.47 12.67
N VAL A 95 -2.80 -10.52 12.44
CA VAL A 95 -1.34 -10.43 12.52
C VAL A 95 -0.78 -9.71 11.29
N ALA A 96 -1.28 -10.04 10.10
CA ALA A 96 -0.86 -9.38 8.86
C ALA A 96 -1.24 -7.88 8.86
N ALA A 97 -2.46 -7.56 9.30
CA ALA A 97 -2.92 -6.17 9.43
C ALA A 97 -2.11 -5.39 10.47
N ALA A 98 -1.88 -5.98 11.64
CA ALA A 98 -1.08 -5.37 12.70
C ALA A 98 0.38 -5.18 12.27
N GLU A 99 0.94 -6.14 11.51
CA GLU A 99 2.29 -6.05 10.98
C GLU A 99 2.40 -4.95 9.93
N ALA A 100 1.47 -4.89 8.98
CA ALA A 100 1.41 -3.83 7.98
C ALA A 100 1.27 -2.45 8.64
N ALA A 101 0.36 -2.32 9.61
CA ALA A 101 0.20 -1.10 10.39
C ALA A 101 1.48 -0.73 11.14
N SER A 102 2.15 -1.70 11.78
CA SER A 102 3.41 -1.47 12.49
C SER A 102 4.54 -1.01 11.57
N LEU A 103 4.60 -1.52 10.34
CA LEU A 103 5.58 -1.09 9.34
C LEU A 103 5.31 0.34 8.88
N LEU A 104 4.04 0.67 8.62
CA LEU A 104 3.64 2.02 8.26
C LEU A 104 3.97 3.02 9.38
N LEU A 105 3.64 2.68 10.63
CA LEU A 105 3.95 3.51 11.81
C LEU A 105 5.45 3.74 11.97
N GLN A 106 6.28 2.71 11.77
CA GLN A 106 7.75 2.82 11.83
C GLN A 106 8.31 3.74 10.74
N HIS A 107 7.69 3.77 9.56
CA HIS A 107 8.09 4.59 8.43
C HIS A 107 7.39 5.97 8.39
N GLY A 108 6.85 6.43 9.53
CA GLY A 108 6.29 7.78 9.68
C GLY A 108 4.86 7.94 9.17
N ALA A 109 4.10 6.86 9.03
CA ALA A 109 2.65 6.97 8.88
C ALA A 109 2.05 7.38 10.22
N ASP A 110 1.70 8.64 10.39
CA ASP A 110 1.05 9.09 11.61
C ASP A 110 -0.39 8.56 11.67
N PRO A 111 -0.78 7.85 12.74
CA PRO A 111 -2.17 7.39 12.92
C PRO A 111 -3.13 8.55 13.20
N SER A 112 -2.58 9.73 13.52
CA SER A 112 -3.29 10.97 13.80
C SER A 112 -3.37 11.94 12.62
N LEU A 113 -2.84 11.61 11.43
CA LEU A 113 -3.02 12.44 10.22
C LEU A 113 -4.44 12.35 9.63
N VAL A 114 -5.43 11.96 10.44
CA VAL A 114 -6.80 12.41 10.24
C VAL A 114 -6.83 13.93 10.47
N ASP A 115 -7.20 14.66 9.42
CA ASP A 115 -7.80 16.00 9.56
C ASP A 115 -6.86 17.20 9.75
N ALA A 116 -5.88 17.37 8.84
CA ALA A 116 -5.39 18.71 8.56
C ALA A 116 -5.56 19.03 7.07
N PHE A 117 -6.53 19.91 6.80
CA PHE A 117 -6.95 20.56 5.54
C PHE A 117 -8.09 19.90 4.75
#